data_AF-A0A7S4ZUU5-F1
#
_entry.id   AF-A0A7S4ZUU5-F1
#
_cell.length_a   1.000
_cell.length_b   1.000
_cell.length_c   1.000
_cell.angle_alpha   90.00
_cell.angle_beta   90.00
_cell.angle_gamma   90.00
#
_symmetry.space_group_name_H-M   'P 1'
#
loop_
_entity.id
_entity.type
_entity.pdbx_description
1 polymer ?
#
loop_
_entity_poly.entity_id
_entity_poly.type
_entity_poly.pdbx_seq_one_letter_code
_entity_poly.pdbx_strand_id
1 'polypeptide(L)'
;MLAKLLKDLAAGDVLVVVRLDRLARSVSHLLDVIEDLEKRGVHFRSLRDPIDTSTPQGMFSLQVLGAVAQLERALIAERTKSGMKAAKARGRLARQSWASGTPTGGSACCFRRS
;
A
#
# COMPACT_ATOMS: atom_id res chain seq x y z
N MET A 1 -1.94 17.99 8.78
CA MET A 1 -3.32 18.36 9.17
C MET A 1 -4.19 17.12 9.40
N LEU A 2 -4.42 16.26 8.40
CA LEU A 2 -5.21 15.02 8.56
C LEU A 2 -4.64 14.05 9.61
N ALA A 3 -3.33 13.82 9.63
CA ALA A 3 -2.68 12.92 10.59
C ALA A 3 -2.79 13.37 12.06
N LYS A 4 -3.03 14.67 12.32
CA LYS A 4 -3.25 15.19 13.67
C LYS A 4 -4.69 14.90 14.11
N LEU A 5 -5.64 15.20 13.24
CA LEU A 5 -7.06 14.87 13.41
C LEU A 5 -7.29 13.38 13.68
N LEU A 6 -6.59 12.50 12.96
CA LEU A 6 -6.68 11.06 13.18
C LEU A 6 -6.17 10.63 14.57
N LYS A 7 -5.20 11.34 15.14
CA LYS A 7 -4.65 11.04 16.48
C LYS A 7 -5.57 11.51 17.60
N ASP A 8 -6.32 12.58 17.38
CA ASP A 8 -7.17 13.19 18.40
C ASP A 8 -8.51 12.44 18.59
N LEU A 9 -8.87 11.52 17.67
CA LEU A 9 -10.08 10.69 17.77
C LEU A 9 -10.02 9.69 18.94
N ALA A 10 -11.14 9.53 19.65
CA ALA A 10 -11.33 8.59 20.75
C ALA A 10 -12.41 7.55 20.43
N ALA A 11 -12.45 6.48 21.20
CA ALA A 11 -13.48 5.45 21.06
C ALA A 11 -14.90 6.05 21.18
N GLY A 12 -15.79 5.69 20.26
CA GLY A 12 -17.14 6.25 20.14
C GLY A 12 -17.25 7.44 19.18
N ASP A 13 -16.14 8.04 18.75
CA ASP A 13 -16.16 9.09 17.74
C ASP A 13 -16.52 8.54 16.36
N VAL A 14 -16.99 9.43 15.48
CA VAL A 14 -17.28 9.12 14.07
C VAL A 14 -16.47 10.04 13.16
N LEU A 15 -15.56 9.47 12.38
CA LEU A 15 -14.88 10.19 11.31
C LEU A 15 -15.80 10.28 10.09
N VAL A 16 -16.27 11.48 9.80
CA VAL A 16 -17.11 11.76 8.63
C VAL A 16 -16.28 12.36 7.50
N VAL A 17 -16.37 11.78 6.31
CA VAL A 17 -15.73 12.32 5.10
C VAL A 17 -16.72 12.54 3.97
N VAL A 18 -16.48 13.59 3.19
CA VAL A 18 -17.32 13.91 2.03
C VAL A 18 -17.02 13.00 0.84
N ARG A 19 -15.75 12.65 0.63
CA ARG A 19 -15.29 11.77 -0.44
C ARG A 19 -14.02 11.03 -0.04
N LEU A 20 -13.90 9.78 -0.48
CA LEU A 20 -12.79 8.89 -0.17
C LEU A 20 -11.46 9.31 -0.82
N ASP A 21 -11.50 9.95 -1.99
CA ASP A 21 -10.30 10.43 -2.73
C ASP A 21 -9.46 11.44 -1.94
N ARG A 22 -10.08 12.12 -0.97
CA ARG A 22 -9.40 13.12 -0.13
C ARG A 22 -8.76 12.52 1.12
N LEU A 23 -9.14 11.30 1.50
CA LEU A 23 -8.61 10.61 2.69
C LEU A 23 -7.38 9.75 2.33
N ALA A 24 -7.41 9.07 1.17
CA ALA A 24 -6.40 8.10 0.82
C ALA A 24 -5.98 8.18 -0.66
N ARG A 25 -4.69 7.93 -0.91
CA ARG A 25 -4.12 7.91 -2.26
C ARG A 25 -4.34 6.58 -3.00
N SER A 26 -4.83 5.57 -2.29
CA SER A 26 -5.16 4.25 -2.83
C SER A 26 -6.25 3.60 -1.97
N VAL A 27 -6.98 2.65 -2.55
CA VAL A 27 -7.99 1.85 -1.83
C VAL A 27 -7.35 1.06 -0.69
N SER A 28 -6.14 0.52 -0.89
CA SER A 28 -5.40 -0.16 0.18
C SER A 28 -5.15 0.76 1.38
N HIS A 29 -4.66 1.99 1.13
CA HIS A 29 -4.40 2.94 2.20
C HIS A 29 -5.70 3.38 2.91
N LEU A 30 -6.82 3.45 2.19
CA LEU A 30 -8.12 3.72 2.79
C LEU A 30 -8.52 2.62 3.76
N LEU A 31 -8.41 1.36 3.34
CA LEU A 31 -8.73 0.20 4.17
C LEU A 31 -7.86 0.15 5.42
N ASP A 32 -6.55 0.39 5.28
CA ASP A 32 -5.63 0.43 6.42
C ASP A 32 -6.05 1.48 7.46
N VAL A 33 -6.45 2.68 7.02
CA VAL A 33 -6.93 3.74 7.91
C VAL A 33 -8.23 3.34 8.60
N ILE A 34 -9.19 2.76 7.88
CA ILE A 34 -10.47 2.36 8.46
C ILE A 34 -10.27 1.22 9.48
N GLU A 35 -9.38 0.26 9.20
CA GLU A 35 -9.07 -0.84 10.11
C GLU A 35 -8.41 -0.33 11.40
N ASP A 36 -7.52 0.66 11.30
CA ASP A 36 -6.91 1.32 12.47
C ASP A 36 -7.95 2.09 13.30
N LEU A 37 -8.92 2.73 12.66
CA LEU A 37 -10.03 3.41 13.33
C LEU A 37 -10.94 2.41 14.05
N GLU A 38 -11.29 1.30 13.39
CA GLU A 38 -12.10 0.24 13.97
C GLU A 38 -11.44 -0.38 15.22
N LYS A 39 -10.13 -0.65 15.16
CA LYS A 39 -9.34 -1.14 16.31
C LYS A 39 -9.37 -0.19 17.51
N ARG A 40 -9.57 1.10 17.26
CA ARG A 40 -9.69 2.15 18.29
C ARG A 40 -11.13 2.39 18.74
N GLY A 41 -12.09 1.66 18.18
CA GLY A 41 -13.52 1.86 18.45
C GLY A 41 -14.07 3.15 17.83
N VAL A 42 -13.44 3.67 16.78
CA VAL A 42 -13.88 4.86 16.04
C VAL A 42 -14.66 4.41 14.81
N HIS A 43 -15.86 4.97 14.61
CA HIS A 43 -16.64 4.70 13.41
C HIS A 43 -16.21 5.59 12.25
N PHE A 44 -16.51 5.15 11.04
CA PHE A 44 -16.18 5.84 9.80
C PHE A 44 -17.43 5.93 8.94
N ARG A 45 -17.69 7.13 8.41
CA ARG A 45 -18.85 7.39 7.55
C ARG A 45 -18.47 8.23 6.35
N SER A 46 -18.81 7.77 5.15
CA SER A 46 -18.81 8.61 3.95
C SER A 46 -20.19 9.25 3.74
N LEU A 47 -20.21 10.51 3.30
CA LEU A 47 -21.45 11.20 2.93
C LEU A 47 -21.92 10.89 1.52
N ARG A 48 -21.04 10.44 0.63
CA ARG A 48 -21.33 10.19 -0.78
C ARG A 48 -21.22 8.73 -1.19
N ASP A 49 -20.58 7.91 -0.37
CA ASP A 49 -20.38 6.49 -0.62
C ASP A 49 -21.17 5.67 0.42
N PRO A 50 -21.62 4.45 0.09
CA PRO A 50 -22.39 3.59 0.99
C PRO A 50 -21.51 2.92 2.07
N ILE A 51 -20.52 3.64 2.60
CA ILE A 51 -19.59 3.14 3.62
C ILE A 51 -19.90 3.84 4.93
N ASP A 52 -20.58 3.11 5.81
CA ASP A 52 -20.83 3.49 7.20
C ASP A 52 -20.52 2.31 8.11
N THR A 53 -19.39 2.36 8.83
CA THR A 53 -18.93 1.27 9.69
C THR A 53 -19.73 1.16 11.00
N SER A 54 -20.68 2.06 11.26
CA SER A 54 -21.65 1.88 12.35
C SER A 54 -22.82 0.96 11.96
N THR A 55 -22.91 0.53 10.70
CA THR A 55 -23.99 -0.31 10.19
C THR A 55 -23.48 -1.67 9.71
N PRO A 56 -24.24 -2.77 9.88
CA PRO A 56 -23.86 -4.08 9.36
C PRO A 56 -23.63 -4.09 7.84
N GLN A 57 -24.42 -3.32 7.10
CA GLN A 57 -24.33 -3.21 5.64
C GLN A 57 -23.05 -2.48 5.20
N GLY A 58 -22.68 -1.40 5.90
CA GLY A 58 -21.42 -0.70 5.62
C GLY A 58 -20.20 -1.52 6.03
N MET A 59 -20.28 -2.27 7.13
CA MET A 59 -19.23 -3.23 7.52
C MET A 59 -19.06 -4.35 6.49
N PHE A 60 -20.14 -4.93 5.98
CA PHE A 60 -20.08 -5.89 4.89
C PHE A 60 -19.41 -5.32 3.64
N SER A 61 -19.83 -4.11 3.24
CA SER A 61 -19.26 -3.42 2.07
C SER A 61 -17.77 -3.17 2.22
N LEU A 62 -17.33 -2.77 3.42
CA LEU A 62 -15.92 -2.60 3.76
C LEU A 62 -15.14 -3.91 3.65
N GLN A 63 -15.68 -5.02 4.19
CA GLN A 63 -15.04 -6.34 4.12
C GLN A 63 -14.88 -6.83 2.68
N VAL A 64 -15.90 -6.64 1.84
CA VAL A 64 -15.83 -6.97 0.41
C VAL A 64 -14.75 -6.15 -0.28
N LEU A 65 -14.70 -4.83 -0.05
CA LEU A 65 -13.65 -3.96 -0.58
C LEU A 65 -12.25 -4.40 -0.10
N GLY A 66 -12.13 -4.80 1.17
CA GLY A 66 -10.93 -5.36 1.76
C GLY A 66 -10.44 -6.61 1.02
N ALA A 67 -11.34 -7.56 0.79
CA ALA A 67 -11.05 -8.80 0.06
C ALA A 67 -10.63 -8.53 -1.39
N VAL A 68 -11.31 -7.61 -2.08
CA VAL A 68 -10.95 -7.21 -3.45
C VAL A 68 -9.56 -6.58 -3.49
N ALA A 69 -9.25 -5.65 -2.57
CA ALA A 69 -7.93 -5.03 -2.51
C ALA A 69 -6.81 -6.04 -2.20
N GLN A 70 -7.07 -7.06 -1.38
CA GLN A 70 -6.13 -8.17 -1.16
C GLN A 70 -5.92 -9.00 -2.44
N LEU A 71 -7.00 -9.32 -3.15
CA LEU A 71 -6.93 -10.05 -4.41
C LEU A 71 -6.10 -9.29 -5.47
N GLU A 72 -6.36 -8.00 -5.65
CA GLU A 72 -5.60 -7.17 -6.59
C GLU A 72 -4.10 -7.16 -6.29
N ARG A 73 -3.73 -7.04 -5.00
CA ARG A 73 -2.32 -7.10 -4.55
C ARG A 73 -1.69 -8.45 -4.88
N ALA A 74 -2.41 -9.55 -4.63
CA ALA A 74 -1.93 -10.90 -4.95
C ALA A 74 -1.73 -11.08 -6.47
N LEU A 75 -2.66 -10.61 -7.29
CA LEU A 75 -2.57 -10.69 -8.75
C LEU A 75 -1.40 -9.87 -9.32
N ILE A 76 -1.16 -8.66 -8.80
CA ILE A 76 -0.01 -7.84 -9.18
C ILE A 76 1.32 -8.54 -8.83
N ALA A 77 1.40 -9.15 -7.65
CA ALA A 77 2.58 -9.88 -7.21
C ALA A 77 2.86 -11.10 -8.12
N GLU A 78 1.84 -11.88 -8.47
CA GLU A 78 1.99 -13.06 -9.33
C GLU A 78 2.44 -12.68 -10.75
N ARG A 79 1.91 -11.57 -11.30
CA ARG A 79 2.34 -11.04 -12.59
C ARG A 79 3.81 -10.60 -12.60
N THR A 80 4.27 -10.00 -11.50
CA THR A 80 5.67 -9.61 -11.33
C THR A 80 6.57 -10.83 -11.23
N LYS A 81 6.15 -11.85 -10.47
CA LYS A 81 6.90 -13.10 -10.29
C LYS A 81 7.04 -13.89 -11.59
N SER A 82 5.98 -14.01 -12.37
CA SER A 82 5.99 -14.64 -13.70
C SER A 82 6.84 -13.85 -14.70
N GLY A 83 6.77 -12.51 -14.69
CA GLY A 83 7.65 -11.64 -15.47
C GLY A 83 9.14 -11.79 -15.12
N MET A 84 9.47 -11.86 -13.82
CA MET A 84 10.83 -12.12 -13.34
C MET A 84 11.32 -13.51 -13.71
N LYS A 85 10.48 -14.55 -13.61
CA LYS A 85 10.82 -15.92 -14.06
C LYS A 85 11.10 -15.94 -15.55
N ALA A 86 10.28 -15.29 -16.37
CA ALA A 86 10.50 -15.18 -17.81
C ALA A 86 11.75 -14.33 -18.16
N ALA A 87 12.06 -13.30 -17.39
CA ALA A 87 13.29 -12.51 -17.56
C ALA A 87 14.56 -13.29 -17.15
N LYS A 88 14.47 -14.06 -16.06
CA LYS A 88 15.53 -14.96 -15.58
C LYS A 88 15.79 -16.11 -16.57
N ALA A 89 14.74 -16.70 -17.13
CA ALA A 89 14.84 -17.69 -18.21
C ALA A 89 15.47 -17.12 -19.49
N ARG A 90 15.25 -15.82 -19.76
CA ARG A 90 15.90 -15.07 -20.86
C ARG A 90 17.29 -14.52 -20.49
N GLY A 91 17.88 -14.95 -19.37
CA GLY A 91 19.25 -14.59 -18.97
C GLY A 91 19.46 -13.13 -18.55
N ARG A 92 18.39 -12.34 -18.38
CA ARG A 92 18.49 -10.92 -18.07
C ARG A 92 18.24 -10.70 -16.57
N LEU A 93 19.23 -11.03 -15.75
CA LEU A 93 19.23 -10.62 -14.34
C LEU A 93 19.26 -9.09 -14.27
N ALA A 94 18.33 -8.51 -13.53
CA ALA A 94 18.36 -7.12 -13.17
C ALA A 94 19.69 -6.85 -12.45
N ARG A 95 20.50 -5.96 -13.05
CA ARG A 95 21.67 -5.37 -12.44
C ARG A 95 21.24 -4.69 -11.16
N GLN A 96 21.61 -5.25 -10.01
CA GLN A 96 21.88 -4.51 -8.78
C GLN A 96 22.62 -5.43 -7.80
N SER A 97 23.95 -5.45 -7.94
CA SER A 97 24.83 -5.60 -6.79
C SER A 97 25.76 -4.38 -6.81
N TRP A 98 25.32 -3.30 -6.19
CA TRP A 98 26.25 -2.34 -5.61
C TRP A 98 26.91 -3.06 -4.43
N ALA A 99 28.00 -3.78 -4.70
CA ALA A 99 28.92 -4.19 -3.66
C ALA A 99 29.84 -2.99 -3.40
N SER A 100 29.44 -2.17 -2.44
CA SER A 100 30.31 -1.18 -1.82
C SER A 100 31.42 -1.90 -1.05
N GLY A 101 32.57 -2.07 -1.69
CA GLY A 101 33.85 -2.37 -1.05
C GLY A 101 34.84 -1.31 -1.48
N THR A 102 35.26 -0.46 -0.53
CA THR A 102 36.18 0.67 -0.70
C THR A 102 37.53 0.26 -1.31
N PRO A 103 38.04 0.94 -2.36
CA PRO A 103 39.43 0.81 -2.75
C PRO A 103 40.28 1.83 -1.99
N THR A 104 41.03 1.38 -0.98
CA THR A 104 42.23 2.10 -0.54
C THR A 104 43.26 2.01 -1.66
N GLY A 105 43.47 3.12 -2.37
CA GLY A 105 44.70 3.45 -3.08
C GLY A 105 44.95 2.73 -4.41
N GLY A 106 45.11 3.54 -5.47
CA GLY A 106 45.95 3.16 -6.61
C GLY A 106 45.23 2.97 -7.94
N SER A 107 45.30 4.00 -8.79
CA SER A 107 45.32 3.96 -10.26
C SER A 107 44.16 3.22 -10.96
N ALA A 108 43.19 4.02 -11.41
CA ALA A 108 42.17 3.63 -12.37
C ALA A 108 42.78 3.19 -13.70
N CYS A 109 42.75 1.89 -13.99
CA CYS A 109 43.00 1.35 -15.32
C CYS A 109 41.66 0.95 -15.95
N CYS A 110 41.21 1.78 -16.89
CA CYS A 110 39.99 1.56 -17.66
C CYS A 110 40.30 0.58 -18.80
N PHE A 111 39.96 -0.71 -18.66
CA PHE A 111 40.14 -1.69 -19.73
C PHE A 111 38.85 -1.89 -20.52
N ARG A 112 38.86 -1.43 -21.79
CA ARG A 112 37.82 -1.67 -22.79
C ARG A 112 38.18 -2.94 -23.57
N ARG A 113 37.20 -3.83 -23.71
CA ARG A 113 37.22 -5.12 -24.44
C ARG A 113 37.93 -5.07 -25.80
N SER A 114 38.72 -6.12 -26.07
CA SER A 114 38.81 -6.78 -27.39
C SER A 114 38.22 -8.19 -27.23
#